data_AF-A0A3F3NQK0-F1
#
_entry.id   AF-A0A3F3NQK0-F1
#
_cell.length_a   1.000
_cell.length_b   1.000
_cell.length_c   1.000
_cell.angle_alpha   90.00
_cell.angle_beta   90.00
_cell.angle_gamma   90.00
#
_symmetry.space_group_name_H-M   'P 1'
#
loop_
_entity.id
_entity.type
_entity.pdbx_description
1 polymer ?
#
loop_
_entity_poly.entity_id
_entity_poly.type
_entity_poly.pdbx_seq_one_letter_code
_entity_poly.pdbx_strand_id
1 'polypeptide(L)'
;MKTILFAPAVFNLAETTRMIEVAKAMKDRYYCVFFGFSKTFAPLITESGFEYHLLAPILTKKQEEQIIKFDQLRTLKNPFTKEMVASRITSEQSLIAKFEPRLIVTGSNVTIFLSARSKKIPLVYVKPYALSEPFFQSEHALMPHELRFFGPLSNPLWHWTKKRIVNTRWIPNAFKHAAQKEMLPLPKTSLQMMDADLNLITTPKLFLEEEQLPENYRIVGPIFAKLSTSLPEEVLTFIQRKQQERKRIIHFAMGSSGNPRMLRKILFFLQKQPDLAVIAPIDYLLDDIQSD
;
A
#
# COMPACT_ATOMS: atom_id res chain seq x y z
N MET A 1 -3.35 26.32 14.45
CA MET A 1 -3.32 25.64 13.13
C MET A 1 -4.20 24.40 13.20
N LYS A 2 -4.97 24.03 12.16
CA LYS A 2 -5.85 22.85 12.23
C LYS A 2 -5.04 21.57 12.05
N THR A 3 -5.41 20.51 12.76
CA THR A 3 -4.69 19.22 12.71
C THR A 3 -5.24 18.30 11.63
N ILE A 4 -4.33 17.60 10.95
CA ILE A 4 -4.61 16.48 10.06
C ILE A 4 -3.83 15.28 10.57
N LEU A 5 -4.53 14.16 10.78
CA LEU A 5 -3.86 12.91 11.11
C LEU A 5 -3.53 12.11 9.86
N PHE A 6 -2.33 11.55 9.81
CA PHE A 6 -1.88 10.61 8.79
C PHE A 6 -1.79 9.22 9.41
N ALA A 7 -2.52 8.27 8.82
CA ALA A 7 -2.65 6.90 9.28
C ALA A 7 -2.11 5.90 8.24
N PRO A 8 -0.81 5.92 7.89
CA PRO A 8 -0.25 4.91 7.01
C PRO A 8 -0.14 3.55 7.70
N ALA A 9 -0.09 2.48 6.91
CA ALA A 9 0.57 1.24 7.27
C ALA A 9 2.09 1.48 7.32
N VAL A 10 2.60 1.89 8.48
CA VAL A 10 4.04 2.27 8.70
C VAL A 10 5.02 1.11 8.47
N PHE A 11 4.54 -0.11 8.24
CA PHE A 11 5.34 -1.25 7.81
C PHE A 11 5.43 -1.38 6.28
N ASN A 12 4.75 -0.52 5.51
CA ASN A 12 4.79 -0.48 4.06
C ASN A 12 5.53 0.78 3.60
N LEU A 13 6.67 0.60 2.93
CA LEU A 13 7.53 1.69 2.47
C LEU A 13 6.83 2.62 1.47
N ALA A 14 6.16 2.04 0.47
CA ALA A 14 5.51 2.79 -0.59
C ALA A 14 4.37 3.65 -0.06
N GLU A 15 3.63 3.13 0.92
CA GLU A 15 2.56 3.87 1.57
C GLU A 15 3.09 4.97 2.49
N THR A 16 4.08 4.65 3.33
CA THR A 16 4.66 5.60 4.28
C THR A 16 5.26 6.80 3.56
N THR A 17 6.08 6.54 2.54
CA THR A 17 6.72 7.60 1.76
C THR A 17 5.72 8.44 0.98
N ARG A 18 4.67 7.83 0.43
CA ARG A 18 3.58 8.57 -0.22
C ARG A 18 2.87 9.52 0.76
N MET A 19 2.55 9.05 1.97
CA MET A 19 1.90 9.88 2.99
C MET A 19 2.79 11.04 3.43
N ILE A 20 4.11 10.83 3.54
CA ILE A 20 5.07 11.89 3.81
C ILE A 20 5.01 12.99 2.74
N GLU A 21 4.96 12.63 1.45
CA GLU A 21 4.87 13.63 0.37
C GLU A 21 3.55 14.40 0.39
N VAL A 22 2.43 13.73 0.72
CA VAL A 22 1.16 14.43 0.94
C VAL A 22 1.27 15.40 2.12
N ALA A 23 1.84 14.97 3.25
CA ALA A 23 2.02 15.84 4.41
C ALA A 23 2.95 17.03 4.13
N LYS A 24 4.03 16.83 3.35
CA LYS A 24 4.93 17.92 2.91
C LYS A 24 4.20 18.99 2.11
N ALA A 25 3.23 18.62 1.28
CA ALA A 25 2.42 19.56 0.52
C ALA A 25 1.38 20.31 1.39
N MET A 26 1.10 19.83 2.60
CA MET A 26 0.09 20.38 3.51
C MET A 26 0.66 21.14 4.70
N LYS A 27 1.95 20.93 5.04
CA LYS A 27 2.58 21.39 6.28
C LYS A 27 2.52 22.91 6.52
N ASP A 28 2.47 23.71 5.46
CA ASP A 28 2.42 25.18 5.59
C ASP A 28 1.03 25.68 5.98
N ARG A 29 0.00 24.83 5.91
CA ARG A 29 -1.40 25.17 6.20
C ARG A 29 -1.99 24.38 7.37
N TYR A 30 -1.38 23.24 7.70
CA TYR A 30 -1.93 22.26 8.64
C TYR A 30 -0.86 21.68 9.54
N TYR A 31 -1.28 21.32 10.76
CA TYR A 31 -0.46 20.53 11.66
C TYR A 31 -0.61 19.06 11.28
N CYS A 32 0.42 18.49 10.66
CA CYS A 32 0.42 17.12 10.17
C CYS A 32 1.03 16.20 11.22
N VAL A 33 0.23 15.29 11.77
CA VAL A 33 0.66 14.31 12.79
C VAL A 33 0.45 12.91 12.25
N PHE A 34 1.48 12.08 12.32
CA PHE A 34 1.40 10.68 11.90
C PHE A 34 1.14 9.76 13.08
N PHE A 35 0.50 8.63 12.80
CA PHE A 35 0.42 7.54 13.75
C PHE A 35 0.35 6.19 13.03
N GLY A 36 0.62 5.13 13.78
CA GLY A 36 0.56 3.77 13.27
C GLY A 36 0.86 2.75 14.35
N PHE A 37 0.93 1.49 13.94
CA PHE A 37 1.18 0.36 14.85
C PHE A 37 2.55 -0.28 14.63
N SER A 38 3.43 0.34 13.84
CA SER A 38 4.73 -0.22 13.47
C SER A 38 5.85 0.78 13.71
N LYS A 39 7.05 0.27 14.02
CA LYS A 39 8.28 1.08 14.09
C LYS A 39 9.05 1.08 12.76
N THR A 40 8.70 0.21 11.82
CA THR A 40 9.54 -0.19 10.68
C THR A 40 9.96 0.98 9.81
N PHE A 41 9.02 1.82 9.35
CA PHE A 41 9.33 3.04 8.59
C PHE A 41 9.01 4.33 9.35
N ALA A 42 8.88 4.27 10.68
CA ALA A 42 8.71 5.45 11.51
C ALA A 42 9.87 6.46 11.39
N PRO A 43 11.16 6.04 11.29
CA PRO A 43 12.27 6.97 11.10
C PRO A 43 12.10 7.90 9.89
N LEU A 44 11.57 7.39 8.77
CA LEU A 44 11.34 8.21 7.56
C LEU A 44 10.37 9.37 7.81
N ILE A 45 9.38 9.16 8.69
CA ILE A 45 8.41 10.18 9.08
C ILE A 45 9.09 11.24 9.94
N THR A 46 9.82 10.82 10.98
CA THR A 46 10.46 11.73 11.93
C THR A 46 11.62 12.50 11.30
N GLU A 47 12.41 11.87 10.44
CA GLU A 47 13.48 12.52 9.67
C GLU A 47 12.94 13.54 8.67
N SER A 48 11.69 13.35 8.20
CA SER A 48 10.98 14.34 7.39
C SER A 48 10.39 15.50 8.20
N GLY A 49 10.62 15.54 9.51
CA GLY A 49 10.21 16.61 10.41
C GLY A 49 8.77 16.49 10.93
N PHE A 50 8.13 15.33 10.82
CA PHE A 50 6.77 15.11 11.30
C PHE A 50 6.73 14.35 12.63
N GLU A 51 5.75 14.70 13.48
CA GLU A 51 5.45 13.95 14.71
C GLU A 51 4.89 12.56 14.37
N TYR A 52 5.35 11.52 15.08
CA TYR A 52 4.86 10.15 14.95
C TYR A 52 4.42 9.57 16.29
N HIS A 53 3.16 9.11 16.37
CA HIS A 53 2.64 8.35 17.50
C HIS A 53 2.57 6.86 17.19
N LEU A 54 3.40 6.09 17.88
CA LEU A 54 3.28 4.63 17.89
C LEU A 54 2.14 4.21 18.84
N LEU A 55 1.09 3.63 18.26
CA LEU A 55 -0.08 3.14 18.99
C LEU A 55 0.03 1.65 19.34
N ALA A 56 -0.73 1.25 20.35
CA ALA A 56 -0.85 -0.14 20.77
C ALA A 56 -2.09 -0.82 20.14
N PRO A 57 -2.02 -2.13 19.82
CA PRO A 57 -0.87 -3.02 19.96
C PRO A 57 0.20 -2.78 18.90
N ILE A 58 1.46 -2.74 19.33
CA ILE A 58 2.61 -2.62 18.45
C ILE A 58 2.78 -3.93 17.67
N LEU A 59 2.89 -3.82 16.36
CA LEU A 59 3.14 -4.93 15.46
C LEU A 59 4.56 -5.47 15.64
N THR A 60 4.65 -6.79 15.70
CA THR A 60 5.90 -7.52 15.51
C THR A 60 6.20 -7.66 14.02
N LYS A 61 7.47 -7.82 13.64
CA LYS A 61 7.88 -8.06 12.24
C LYS A 61 7.11 -9.24 11.61
N LYS A 62 6.93 -10.33 12.34
CA LYS A 62 6.15 -11.49 11.89
C LYS A 62 4.69 -11.15 11.58
N GLN A 63 4.06 -10.27 12.36
CA GLN A 63 2.70 -9.81 12.08
C GLN A 63 2.67 -8.87 10.88
N GLU A 64 3.66 -8.00 10.71
CA GLU A 64 3.80 -7.15 9.52
C GLU A 64 3.90 -8.00 8.25
N GLU A 65 4.76 -9.03 8.25
CA GLU A 65 4.89 -9.98 7.15
C GLU A 65 3.59 -10.74 6.87
N GLN A 66 2.86 -11.16 7.91
CA GLN A 66 1.56 -11.81 7.75
C GLN A 66 0.53 -10.86 7.12
N ILE A 67 0.51 -9.59 7.52
CA ILE A 67 -0.36 -8.57 6.94
C ILE A 67 0.01 -8.32 5.47
N ILE A 68 1.29 -8.18 5.15
CA ILE A 68 1.76 -8.04 3.76
C ILE A 68 1.36 -9.25 2.92
N LYS A 69 1.56 -10.47 3.43
CA LYS A 69 1.15 -11.70 2.73
C LYS A 69 -0.35 -11.74 2.50
N PHE A 70 -1.15 -11.27 3.46
CA PHE A 70 -2.60 -11.23 3.34
C PHE A 70 -3.05 -10.18 2.31
N ASP A 71 -2.48 -8.98 2.34
CA ASP A 71 -2.72 -7.89 1.38
C ASP A 71 -2.36 -8.31 -0.06
N GLN A 72 -1.27 -9.07 -0.23
CA GLN A 72 -0.84 -9.63 -1.51
C GLN A 72 -1.62 -10.89 -1.93
N LEU A 73 -2.67 -11.28 -1.20
CA LEU A 73 -3.46 -12.50 -1.44
C LEU A 73 -2.62 -13.79 -1.43
N ARG A 74 -1.44 -13.76 -0.79
CA ARG A 74 -0.55 -14.92 -0.62
C ARG A 74 -0.93 -15.80 0.57
N THR A 75 -1.87 -15.35 1.40
CA THR A 75 -2.47 -16.15 2.48
C THR A 75 -3.93 -15.77 2.68
N LEU A 76 -4.76 -16.77 3.01
CA LEU A 76 -6.15 -16.58 3.42
C LEU A 76 -6.29 -16.42 4.94
N LYS A 77 -5.20 -16.60 5.70
CA LYS A 77 -5.20 -16.45 7.15
C LYS A 77 -5.29 -14.97 7.48
N ASN A 78 -6.48 -14.54 7.91
CA ASN A 78 -6.70 -13.17 8.36
C ASN A 78 -5.82 -12.87 9.60
N PRO A 79 -4.90 -11.89 9.52
CA PRO A 79 -4.02 -11.53 10.64
C PRO A 79 -4.71 -10.68 11.72
N PHE A 80 -5.92 -10.19 11.46
CA PHE A 80 -6.65 -9.29 12.35
C PHE A 80 -7.63 -10.08 13.25
N THR A 81 -7.23 -10.32 14.50
CA THR A 81 -8.11 -10.91 15.53
C THR A 81 -9.10 -9.86 16.08
N LYS A 82 -10.16 -10.33 16.75
CA LYS A 82 -11.16 -9.44 17.39
C LYS A 82 -10.49 -8.51 18.41
N GLU A 83 -9.60 -9.06 19.21
CA GLU A 83 -8.89 -8.37 20.29
C GLU A 83 -7.93 -7.33 19.70
N MET A 84 -7.21 -7.69 18.64
CA MET A 84 -6.32 -6.76 17.94
C MET A 84 -7.12 -5.59 17.36
N VAL A 85 -8.19 -5.86 16.61
CA VAL A 85 -9.01 -4.81 15.99
C VAL A 85 -9.61 -3.88 17.06
N ALA A 86 -10.20 -4.44 18.12
CA ALA A 86 -10.77 -3.65 19.22
C ALA A 86 -9.73 -2.79 19.95
N SER A 87 -8.53 -3.32 20.18
CA SER A 87 -7.45 -2.59 20.85
C SER A 87 -6.92 -1.45 19.97
N ARG A 88 -6.77 -1.69 18.65
CA ARG A 88 -6.38 -0.66 17.69
C ARG A 88 -7.38 0.49 17.65
N ILE A 89 -8.67 0.18 17.54
CA ILE A 89 -9.73 1.20 17.52
C ILE A 89 -9.69 2.05 18.79
N THR A 90 -9.56 1.42 19.97
CA THR A 90 -9.45 2.15 21.24
C THR A 90 -8.27 3.15 21.23
N SER A 91 -7.09 2.71 20.78
CA SER A 91 -5.90 3.57 20.69
C SER A 91 -6.05 4.69 19.66
N GLU A 92 -6.62 4.38 18.49
CA GLU A 92 -6.92 5.36 17.43
C GLU A 92 -7.89 6.42 17.95
N GLN A 93 -8.97 6.02 18.61
CA GLN A 93 -9.97 6.94 19.17
C GLN A 93 -9.39 7.85 20.25
N SER A 94 -8.49 7.33 21.10
CA SER A 94 -7.79 8.13 22.11
C SER A 94 -6.93 9.22 21.45
N LEU A 95 -6.23 8.87 20.36
CA LEU A 95 -5.44 9.82 19.59
C LEU A 95 -6.33 10.86 18.88
N ILE A 96 -7.43 10.42 18.27
CA ILE A 96 -8.41 11.31 17.63
C ILE A 96 -8.99 12.30 18.65
N ALA A 97 -9.33 11.84 19.86
CA ALA A 97 -9.81 12.71 20.94
C ALA A 97 -8.76 13.71 21.41
N LYS A 98 -7.48 13.32 21.45
CA LYS A 98 -6.38 14.22 21.82
C LYS A 98 -6.16 15.35 20.81
N PHE A 99 -6.23 15.03 19.51
CA PHE A 99 -5.82 15.95 18.45
C PHE A 99 -6.97 16.67 17.74
N GLU A 100 -8.20 16.20 17.94
CA GLU A 100 -9.44 16.72 17.32
C GLU A 100 -9.25 17.07 15.83
N PRO A 101 -8.79 16.11 15.00
CA PRO A 101 -8.40 16.41 13.64
C PRO A 101 -9.59 16.82 12.77
N ARG A 102 -9.35 17.74 11.84
CA ARG A 102 -10.35 18.10 10.82
C ARG A 102 -10.51 17.00 9.77
N LEU A 103 -9.46 16.21 9.56
CA LEU A 103 -9.35 15.22 8.50
C LEU A 103 -8.37 14.13 8.92
N ILE A 104 -8.66 12.90 8.50
CA ILE A 104 -7.71 11.78 8.56
C ILE A 104 -7.35 11.37 7.14
N VAL A 105 -6.07 11.20 6.86
CA VAL A 105 -5.55 10.69 5.58
C VAL A 105 -4.94 9.31 5.82
N THR A 106 -5.31 8.31 5.04
CA THR A 106 -4.79 6.95 5.18
C THR A 106 -4.35 6.38 3.83
N GLY A 107 -3.48 5.36 3.89
CA GLY A 107 -3.43 4.32 2.88
C GLY A 107 -4.19 3.11 3.40
N SER A 108 -3.49 2.05 3.80
CA SER A 108 -4.05 0.76 4.12
C SER A 108 -4.05 0.43 5.63
N ASN A 109 -4.09 1.44 6.52
CA ASN A 109 -4.36 1.16 7.94
C ASN A 109 -5.85 0.82 8.15
N VAL A 110 -6.21 -0.44 7.91
CA VAL A 110 -7.59 -0.91 7.79
C VAL A 110 -8.53 -0.61 8.98
N THR A 111 -8.03 -0.43 10.20
CA THR A 111 -8.88 -0.12 11.37
C THR A 111 -9.36 1.33 11.39
N ILE A 112 -8.63 2.26 10.77
CA ILE A 112 -8.97 3.67 10.79
C ILE A 112 -10.29 3.98 10.07
N PHE A 113 -10.71 3.12 9.14
CA PHE A 113 -12.02 3.23 8.47
C PHE A 113 -13.19 3.12 9.45
N LEU A 114 -13.05 2.34 10.53
CA LEU A 114 -14.08 2.25 11.57
C LEU A 114 -13.92 3.41 12.57
N SER A 115 -12.70 3.70 13.00
CA SER A 115 -12.43 4.77 13.97
C SER A 115 -12.84 6.16 13.45
N ALA A 116 -12.55 6.48 12.19
CA ALA A 116 -12.96 7.73 11.56
C ALA A 116 -14.48 7.86 11.47
N ARG A 117 -15.19 6.79 11.05
CA ARG A 117 -16.66 6.75 10.99
C ARG A 117 -17.30 6.89 12.37
N SER A 118 -16.79 6.18 13.38
CA SER A 118 -17.26 6.28 14.79
C SER A 118 -17.16 7.72 15.30
N LYS A 119 -16.05 8.40 15.03
CA LYS A 119 -15.82 9.78 15.44
C LYS A 119 -16.33 10.83 14.46
N LYS A 120 -16.98 10.42 13.36
CA LYS A 120 -17.50 11.29 12.30
C LYS A 120 -16.45 12.26 11.75
N ILE A 121 -15.20 11.81 11.66
CA ILE A 121 -14.11 12.57 11.05
C ILE A 121 -14.00 12.18 9.58
N PRO A 122 -13.96 13.15 8.64
CA PRO A 122 -13.78 12.83 7.24
C PRO A 122 -12.48 12.06 7.00
N LEU A 123 -12.56 11.00 6.21
CA LEU A 123 -11.47 10.14 5.83
C LEU A 123 -11.12 10.34 4.35
N VAL A 124 -9.83 10.46 4.07
CA VAL A 124 -9.27 10.46 2.72
C VAL A 124 -8.39 9.24 2.55
N TYR A 125 -8.65 8.41 1.54
CA TYR A 125 -7.83 7.24 1.21
C TYR A 125 -7.02 7.49 -0.05
N VAL A 126 -5.70 7.49 0.08
CA VAL A 126 -4.77 7.60 -1.05
C VAL A 126 -4.31 6.20 -1.48
N LYS A 127 -4.85 5.72 -2.61
CA LYS A 127 -4.65 4.34 -3.10
C LYS A 127 -4.31 4.25 -4.59
N PRO A 128 -3.60 3.20 -5.03
CA PRO A 128 -3.53 2.88 -6.45
C PRO A 128 -4.89 2.43 -6.99
N TYR A 129 -5.12 2.60 -8.29
CA TYR A 129 -6.38 2.21 -8.94
C TYR A 129 -6.71 0.73 -8.77
N ALA A 130 -5.71 -0.15 -8.81
CA ALA A 130 -5.87 -1.61 -8.73
C ALA A 130 -6.53 -2.11 -7.42
N LEU A 131 -6.62 -1.27 -6.39
CA LEU A 131 -7.26 -1.59 -5.09
C LEU A 131 -8.64 -0.93 -4.94
N SER A 132 -9.24 -0.48 -6.04
CA SER A 132 -10.50 0.27 -6.03
C SER A 132 -11.67 -0.55 -6.57
N GLU A 133 -12.88 -0.23 -6.12
CA GLU A 133 -14.10 -0.82 -6.69
C GLU A 133 -14.23 -0.54 -8.20
N PRO A 134 -13.99 0.69 -8.70
CA PRO A 134 -13.97 0.97 -10.14
C PRO A 134 -13.04 0.07 -10.94
N PHE A 135 -11.85 -0.28 -10.42
CA PHE A 135 -10.98 -1.23 -11.10
C PHE A 135 -11.62 -2.60 -11.29
N PHE A 136 -12.31 -3.15 -10.29
CA PHE A 136 -12.97 -4.45 -10.43
C PHE A 136 -14.23 -4.39 -11.30
N GLN A 137 -14.82 -3.20 -11.47
CA GLN A 137 -15.93 -2.99 -12.39
C GLN A 137 -15.47 -2.78 -13.85
N SER A 138 -14.27 -2.24 -14.05
CA SER A 138 -13.68 -1.98 -15.37
C SER A 138 -13.53 -3.24 -16.22
N GLU A 139 -13.76 -3.11 -17.53
CA GLU A 139 -13.47 -4.15 -18.51
C GLU A 139 -11.96 -4.41 -18.62
N HIS A 140 -11.14 -3.36 -18.46
CA HIS A 140 -9.69 -3.37 -18.56
C HIS A 140 -8.97 -3.93 -17.32
N ALA A 141 -9.71 -4.38 -16.32
CA ALA A 141 -9.16 -5.00 -15.13
C ALA A 141 -8.28 -6.20 -15.49
N LEU A 142 -6.98 -6.10 -15.19
CA LEU A 142 -5.99 -7.10 -15.56
C LEU A 142 -6.33 -8.47 -14.96
N MET A 143 -6.41 -9.47 -15.83
CA MET A 143 -6.59 -10.86 -15.41
C MET A 143 -5.31 -11.40 -14.77
N PRO A 144 -5.39 -12.01 -13.56
CA PRO A 144 -4.30 -12.76 -12.95
C PRO A 144 -3.70 -13.79 -13.92
N HIS A 145 -2.38 -13.91 -13.93
CA HIS A 145 -1.68 -14.81 -14.86
C HIS A 145 -2.06 -16.28 -14.64
N GLU A 146 -2.35 -16.66 -13.40
CA GLU A 146 -2.76 -18.01 -12.99
C GLU A 146 -4.07 -18.43 -13.65
N LEU A 147 -4.98 -17.48 -13.92
CA LEU A 147 -6.24 -17.77 -14.61
C LEU A 147 -6.04 -18.09 -16.10
N ARG A 148 -4.92 -17.67 -16.69
CA ARG A 148 -4.59 -17.99 -18.10
C ARG A 148 -4.40 -19.49 -18.33
N PHE A 149 -4.09 -20.25 -17.28
CA PHE A 149 -4.00 -21.71 -17.34
C PHE A 149 -5.30 -22.36 -17.84
N PHE A 150 -6.46 -21.74 -17.60
CA PHE A 150 -7.76 -22.24 -18.05
C PHE A 150 -8.06 -21.95 -19.53
N GLY A 151 -7.11 -21.39 -20.29
CA GLY A 151 -7.22 -21.18 -21.74
C GLY A 151 -8.47 -20.38 -22.12
N PRO A 152 -9.37 -20.90 -22.98
CA PRO A 152 -10.57 -20.19 -23.43
C PRO A 152 -11.58 -19.91 -22.30
N LEU A 153 -11.53 -20.63 -21.17
CA LEU A 153 -12.40 -20.39 -20.02
C LEU A 153 -11.90 -19.25 -19.11
N SER A 154 -10.69 -18.75 -19.33
CA SER A 154 -10.07 -17.71 -18.50
C SER A 154 -10.90 -16.41 -18.49
N ASN A 155 -11.34 -15.94 -19.65
CA ASN A 155 -12.17 -14.72 -19.79
C ASN A 155 -13.51 -14.82 -19.05
N PRO A 156 -14.38 -15.82 -19.30
CA PRO A 156 -15.65 -15.91 -18.60
C PRO A 156 -15.47 -16.13 -17.09
N LEU A 157 -14.47 -16.90 -16.67
CA LEU A 157 -14.16 -17.10 -15.26
C LEU A 157 -13.70 -15.80 -14.59
N TRP A 158 -12.90 -14.99 -15.29
CA TRP A 158 -12.48 -13.68 -14.79
C TRP A 158 -13.63 -12.69 -14.69
N HIS A 159 -14.49 -12.58 -15.70
CA HIS A 159 -15.70 -11.76 -15.63
C HIS A 159 -16.61 -12.16 -14.46
N TRP A 160 -16.83 -13.47 -14.27
CA TRP A 160 -17.60 -13.97 -13.13
C TRP A 160 -16.92 -13.63 -11.80
N THR A 161 -15.60 -13.81 -11.69
CA THR A 161 -14.82 -13.50 -10.48
C THR A 161 -14.91 -12.02 -10.13
N LYS A 162 -14.73 -11.12 -11.11
CA LYS A 162 -14.90 -9.66 -10.91
C LYS A 162 -16.29 -9.34 -10.36
N LYS A 163 -17.33 -9.88 -10.99
CA LYS A 163 -18.73 -9.68 -10.54
C LYS A 163 -18.93 -10.20 -9.10
N ARG A 164 -18.28 -11.30 -8.71
CA ARG A 164 -18.34 -11.83 -7.34
C ARG A 164 -17.59 -10.94 -6.34
N ILE A 165 -16.43 -10.40 -6.71
CA ILE A 165 -15.66 -9.49 -5.86
C ILE A 165 -16.45 -8.20 -5.60
N VAL A 166 -16.99 -7.57 -6.65
CA VAL A 166 -17.78 -6.33 -6.51
C VAL A 166 -19.02 -6.53 -5.64
N ASN A 167 -19.70 -7.68 -5.77
CA ASN A 167 -20.91 -7.97 -5.03
C ASN A 167 -20.69 -8.70 -3.69
N THR A 168 -19.44 -8.93 -3.29
CA THR A 168 -19.17 -9.67 -2.05
C THR A 168 -19.57 -8.83 -0.83
N ARG A 169 -20.28 -9.46 0.10
CA ARG A 169 -20.67 -8.87 1.39
C ARG A 169 -19.88 -9.46 2.55
N TRP A 170 -18.82 -10.19 2.23
CA TRP A 170 -18.02 -10.88 3.23
C TRP A 170 -17.12 -9.88 3.96
N ILE A 171 -17.47 -9.57 5.20
CA ILE A 171 -16.64 -8.76 6.10
C ILE A 171 -16.05 -9.69 7.16
N PRO A 172 -14.74 -9.60 7.47
CA PRO A 172 -14.16 -10.44 8.51
C PRO A 172 -14.81 -10.22 9.88
N ASN A 173 -15.01 -11.31 10.62
CA ASN A 173 -15.75 -11.29 11.90
C ASN A 173 -15.20 -10.31 12.94
N ALA A 174 -13.87 -10.09 12.95
CA ALA A 174 -13.23 -9.11 13.82
C ALA A 174 -13.75 -7.69 13.60
N PHE A 175 -13.89 -7.29 12.33
CA PHE A 175 -14.40 -5.98 11.96
C PHE A 175 -15.92 -5.87 12.12
N LYS A 176 -16.68 -6.94 11.83
CA LYS A 176 -18.12 -6.96 12.11
C LYS A 176 -18.40 -6.72 13.59
N HIS A 177 -17.66 -7.42 14.46
CA HIS A 177 -17.81 -7.29 15.91
C HIS A 177 -17.45 -5.88 16.39
N ALA A 178 -16.36 -5.32 15.87
CA ALA A 178 -15.97 -3.95 16.18
C ALA A 178 -17.02 -2.93 15.73
N ALA A 179 -17.53 -3.03 14.50
CA ALA A 179 -18.57 -2.14 14.01
C ALA A 179 -19.86 -2.21 14.85
N GLN A 180 -20.28 -3.40 15.28
CA GLN A 180 -21.42 -3.59 16.17
C GLN A 180 -21.21 -2.89 17.52
N LYS A 181 -20.02 -3.04 18.12
CA LYS A 181 -19.67 -2.39 19.39
C LYS A 181 -19.70 -0.86 19.26
N GLU A 182 -19.26 -0.34 18.13
CA GLU A 182 -19.27 1.10 17.81
C GLU A 182 -20.64 1.59 17.30
N MET A 183 -21.66 0.72 17.23
CA MET A 183 -23.00 1.02 16.69
C MET A 183 -22.95 1.60 15.27
N LEU A 184 -21.99 1.14 14.46
CA LEU A 184 -21.79 1.60 13.10
C LEU A 184 -22.57 0.74 12.09
N PRO A 185 -23.26 1.36 11.11
CA PRO A 185 -23.80 0.62 9.99
C PRO A 185 -22.65 0.02 9.16
N LEU A 186 -22.77 -1.26 8.83
CA LEU A 186 -21.84 -1.90 7.90
C LEU A 186 -22.21 -1.54 6.45
N PRO A 187 -21.22 -1.20 5.60
CA PRO A 187 -21.47 -1.00 4.18
C PRO A 187 -22.01 -2.25 3.50
N LYS A 188 -22.64 -2.07 2.33
CA LYS A 188 -23.31 -3.16 1.61
C LYS A 188 -22.32 -4.19 1.09
N THR A 189 -21.14 -3.75 0.66
CA THR A 189 -20.10 -4.61 0.07
C THR A 189 -18.78 -4.51 0.83
N SER A 190 -17.95 -5.54 0.68
CA SER A 190 -16.62 -5.58 1.29
C SER A 190 -15.69 -4.48 0.76
N LEU A 191 -15.83 -4.13 -0.53
CA LEU A 191 -15.05 -3.04 -1.13
C LEU A 191 -15.43 -1.68 -0.54
N GLN A 192 -16.73 -1.41 -0.37
CA GLN A 192 -17.22 -0.19 0.26
C GLN A 192 -16.78 -0.05 1.72
N MET A 193 -16.51 -1.17 2.40
CA MET A 193 -15.94 -1.12 3.74
C MET A 193 -14.58 -0.41 3.77
N MET A 194 -13.80 -0.57 2.70
CA MET A 194 -12.49 0.04 2.48
C MET A 194 -12.54 1.32 1.63
N ASP A 195 -13.73 1.91 1.47
CA ASP A 195 -13.89 3.22 0.86
C ASP A 195 -13.95 4.33 1.91
N ALA A 196 -13.24 5.41 1.61
CA ALA A 196 -13.25 6.63 2.39
C ALA A 196 -14.25 7.65 1.82
N ASP A 197 -14.46 8.76 2.54
CA ASP A 197 -15.29 9.87 2.06
C ASP A 197 -14.73 10.49 0.77
N LEU A 198 -13.39 10.42 0.60
CA LEU A 198 -12.72 10.76 -0.64
C LEU A 198 -11.57 9.77 -0.93
N ASN A 199 -11.57 9.19 -2.12
CA ASN A 199 -10.58 8.23 -2.59
C ASN A 199 -9.71 8.88 -3.66
N LEU A 200 -8.43 9.10 -3.34
CA LEU A 200 -7.45 9.71 -4.24
C LEU A 200 -6.66 8.62 -4.96
N ILE A 201 -6.89 8.51 -6.26
CA ILE A 201 -6.28 7.51 -7.13
C ILE A 201 -4.93 7.99 -7.61
N THR A 202 -3.88 7.27 -7.21
CA THR A 202 -2.49 7.63 -7.53
C THR A 202 -1.98 7.08 -8.85
N THR A 203 -2.83 6.38 -9.60
CA THR A 203 -2.49 5.90 -10.93
C THR A 203 -2.55 7.09 -11.91
N PRO A 204 -1.51 7.31 -12.75
CA PRO A 204 -1.54 8.36 -13.76
C PRO A 204 -2.74 8.21 -14.70
N LYS A 205 -3.36 9.34 -15.08
CA LYS A 205 -4.51 9.37 -16.00
C LYS A 205 -4.22 8.68 -17.34
N LEU A 206 -2.97 8.70 -17.79
CA LEU A 206 -2.53 8.00 -19.01
C LEU A 206 -2.83 6.50 -18.99
N PHE A 207 -2.95 5.88 -17.81
CA PHE A 207 -3.24 4.46 -17.64
C PHE A 207 -4.71 4.18 -17.27
N LEU A 208 -5.56 5.21 -17.27
CA LEU A 208 -6.97 5.13 -16.92
C LEU A 208 -7.79 5.64 -18.11
N GLU A 209 -8.32 4.72 -18.92
CA GLU A 209 -9.12 5.04 -20.11
C GLU A 209 -10.54 5.39 -19.71
N GLU A 210 -10.97 6.65 -19.91
CA GLU A 210 -12.36 7.15 -19.81
C GLU A 210 -13.26 6.57 -18.68
N GLU A 211 -12.64 6.14 -17.58
CA GLU A 211 -13.37 5.48 -16.48
C GLU A 211 -14.30 6.48 -15.81
N GLN A 212 -15.59 6.17 -15.77
CA GLN A 212 -16.55 6.89 -14.96
C GLN A 212 -16.31 6.55 -13.49
N LEU A 213 -15.43 7.33 -12.85
CA LEU A 213 -15.20 7.21 -11.43
C LEU A 213 -16.38 7.79 -10.64
N PRO A 214 -16.82 7.14 -9.55
CA PRO A 214 -17.84 7.71 -8.67
C PRO A 214 -17.42 9.08 -8.11
N GLU A 215 -18.38 9.88 -7.65
CA GLU A 215 -18.12 11.25 -7.19
C GLU A 215 -17.09 11.34 -6.06
N ASN A 216 -17.03 10.34 -5.19
CA ASN A 216 -16.07 10.26 -4.09
C ASN A 216 -14.69 9.72 -4.52
N TYR A 217 -14.42 9.61 -5.82
CA TYR A 217 -13.14 9.22 -6.38
C TYR A 217 -12.53 10.37 -7.21
N ARG A 218 -11.23 10.58 -7.06
CA ARG A 218 -10.48 11.61 -7.81
C ARG A 218 -9.11 11.08 -8.24
N ILE A 219 -8.79 11.23 -9.52
CA ILE A 219 -7.44 10.94 -10.03
C ILE A 219 -6.55 12.11 -9.64
N VAL A 220 -5.52 11.83 -8.84
CA VAL A 220 -4.50 12.82 -8.44
C VAL A 220 -3.15 12.58 -9.10
N GLY A 221 -3.03 11.48 -9.85
CA GLY A 221 -1.79 11.09 -10.50
C GLY A 221 -0.76 10.53 -9.51
N PRO A 222 0.45 10.25 -10.00
CA PRO A 222 1.46 9.57 -9.20
C PRO A 222 1.94 10.46 -8.05
N ILE A 223 1.86 9.93 -6.84
CA ILE A 223 2.51 10.50 -5.67
C ILE A 223 3.67 9.56 -5.33
N PHE A 224 4.87 10.03 -5.59
CA PHE A 224 6.12 9.29 -5.42
C PHE A 224 7.05 10.02 -4.46
N ALA A 225 7.86 9.27 -3.72
CA ALA A 225 8.81 9.80 -2.77
C ALA A 225 9.82 10.72 -3.46
N LYS A 226 9.99 11.94 -2.94
CA LYS A 226 11.07 12.83 -3.37
C LYS A 226 12.26 12.61 -2.44
N LEU A 227 13.06 11.62 -2.79
CA LEU A 227 14.30 11.33 -2.09
C LEU A 227 15.36 12.35 -2.51
N SER A 228 15.95 13.05 -1.55
CA SER A 228 17.04 14.01 -1.77
C SER A 228 18.41 13.33 -1.84
N THR A 229 18.45 12.00 -1.74
CA THR A 229 19.68 11.21 -1.80
C THR A 229 20.18 11.08 -3.24
N SER A 230 21.45 11.42 -3.44
CA SER A 230 22.17 11.08 -4.66
C SER A 230 22.45 9.58 -4.71
N LEU A 231 22.72 9.06 -5.92
CA LEU A 231 23.26 7.72 -6.05
C LEU A 231 24.62 7.64 -5.35
N PRO A 232 24.96 6.52 -4.69
CA PRO A 232 26.28 6.32 -4.10
C PRO A 232 27.40 6.45 -5.16
N GLU A 233 28.55 7.01 -4.77
CA GLU A 233 29.72 7.19 -5.64
C GLU A 233 30.19 5.89 -6.30
N GLU A 234 30.06 4.76 -5.60
CA GLU A 234 30.37 3.44 -6.14
C GLU A 234 29.50 3.10 -7.37
N VAL A 235 28.19 3.40 -7.28
CA VAL A 235 27.25 3.18 -8.38
C VAL A 235 27.54 4.12 -9.53
N LEU A 236 27.86 5.39 -9.26
CA LEU A 236 28.22 6.36 -10.29
C LEU A 236 29.52 5.97 -11.01
N THR A 237 30.55 5.58 -10.26
CA THR A 237 31.83 5.08 -10.79
C THR A 237 31.63 3.84 -11.64
N PHE A 238 30.79 2.90 -11.19
CA PHE A 238 30.42 1.72 -11.96
C PHE A 238 29.75 2.09 -13.29
N ILE A 239 28.75 2.97 -13.26
CA ILE A 239 28.05 3.45 -14.46
C ILE A 239 29.03 4.07 -15.45
N GLN A 240 29.88 4.99 -14.98
CA GLN A 240 30.85 5.70 -15.83
C GLN A 240 31.83 4.73 -16.51
N ARG A 241 32.42 3.80 -15.75
CA ARG A 241 33.33 2.80 -16.29
C ARG A 241 32.64 1.91 -17.34
N LYS A 242 31.42 1.46 -17.07
CA LYS A 242 30.70 0.57 -17.98
C LYS A 242 30.21 1.29 -19.24
N GLN A 243 29.92 2.58 -19.18
CA GLN A 243 29.67 3.40 -20.35
C GLN A 243 30.92 3.58 -21.23
N GLN A 244 32.12 3.73 -20.64
CA GLN A 244 33.39 3.76 -21.39
C GLN A 244 33.66 2.43 -22.13
N GLU A 245 33.29 1.31 -21.50
CA GLU A 245 33.29 -0.03 -22.14
C GLU A 245 32.17 -0.20 -23.18
N ARG A 246 31.38 0.85 -23.48
CA ARG A 246 30.21 0.83 -24.39
C ARG A 246 29.11 -0.16 -24.00
N LYS A 247 29.01 -0.51 -22.71
CA LYS A 247 27.94 -1.37 -22.20
C LYS A 247 26.66 -0.57 -21.95
N ARG A 248 25.52 -1.22 -22.20
CA ARG A 248 24.19 -0.71 -21.83
C ARG A 248 23.95 -0.98 -20.34
N ILE A 249 23.66 0.07 -19.60
CA ILE A 249 23.35 -0.04 -18.17
C ILE A 249 21.89 -0.50 -18.00
N ILE A 250 21.69 -1.55 -17.22
CA ILE A 250 20.37 -2.07 -16.85
C ILE A 250 20.24 -1.99 -15.33
N HIS A 251 19.21 -1.28 -14.85
CA HIS A 251 18.79 -1.34 -13.46
C HIS A 251 17.74 -2.43 -13.30
N PHE A 252 18.09 -3.48 -12.55
CA PHE A 252 17.20 -4.62 -12.30
C PHE A 252 16.85 -4.70 -10.82
N ALA A 253 15.67 -4.22 -10.47
CA ALA A 253 15.11 -4.35 -9.15
C ALA A 253 13.83 -5.18 -9.19
N MET A 254 13.57 -5.90 -8.12
CA MET A 254 12.26 -6.50 -7.85
C MET A 254 11.69 -5.78 -6.62
N GLY A 255 10.37 -5.66 -6.53
CA GLY A 255 9.74 -5.10 -5.33
C GLY A 255 9.77 -6.08 -4.15
N SER A 256 9.09 -5.72 -3.06
CA SER A 256 8.89 -6.61 -1.89
C SER A 256 8.15 -7.91 -2.21
N SER A 257 7.49 -7.99 -3.36
CA SER A 257 6.83 -9.19 -3.88
C SER A 257 7.72 -10.03 -4.81
N GLY A 258 9.02 -9.74 -4.91
CA GLY A 258 9.96 -10.48 -5.75
C GLY A 258 9.95 -11.99 -5.49
N ASN A 259 10.21 -12.78 -6.54
CA ASN A 259 10.26 -14.24 -6.46
C ASN A 259 11.73 -14.70 -6.62
N PRO A 260 12.33 -15.34 -5.60
CA PRO A 260 13.74 -15.75 -5.65
C PRO A 260 14.09 -16.75 -6.77
N ARG A 261 13.16 -17.61 -7.18
CA ARG A 261 13.37 -18.54 -8.29
C ARG A 261 13.40 -17.81 -9.64
N MET A 262 12.51 -16.83 -9.81
CA MET A 262 12.50 -15.99 -11.01
C MET A 262 13.74 -15.09 -11.07
N LEU A 263 14.18 -14.58 -9.91
CA LEU A 263 15.38 -13.78 -9.76
C LEU A 263 16.61 -14.52 -10.32
N ARG A 264 16.85 -15.77 -9.90
CA ARG A 264 17.96 -16.61 -10.41
C ARG A 264 17.92 -16.75 -11.93
N LYS A 265 16.75 -17.01 -12.52
CA LYS A 265 16.59 -17.16 -13.98
C LYS A 265 16.93 -15.88 -14.72
N ILE A 266 16.47 -14.73 -14.22
CA ILE A 266 16.73 -13.43 -14.83
C ILE A 266 18.20 -13.06 -14.71
N LEU A 267 18.82 -13.23 -13.53
CA LEU A 267 20.24 -12.94 -13.34
C LEU A 267 21.13 -13.81 -14.23
N PHE A 268 20.83 -15.11 -14.35
CA PHE A 268 21.55 -16.01 -15.25
C PHE A 268 21.40 -15.59 -16.72
N PHE A 269 20.20 -15.15 -17.12
CA PHE A 269 20.00 -14.62 -18.47
C PHE A 269 20.82 -13.35 -18.71
N LEU A 270 20.78 -12.40 -17.76
CA LEU A 270 21.48 -11.12 -17.86
C LEU A 270 23.01 -11.29 -17.84
N GLN A 271 23.53 -12.24 -17.05
CA GLN A 271 24.97 -12.56 -17.00
C GLN A 271 25.51 -13.00 -18.35
N LYS A 272 24.69 -13.66 -19.17
CA LYS A 272 25.07 -14.12 -20.52
C LYS A 272 25.04 -13.03 -21.58
N GLN A 273 24.64 -11.80 -21.24
CA GLN A 273 24.58 -10.69 -22.20
C GLN A 273 25.86 -9.84 -22.10
N PRO A 274 26.84 -10.01 -23.01
CA PRO A 274 28.15 -9.35 -22.89
C PRO A 274 28.06 -7.81 -22.95
N ASP A 275 27.05 -7.30 -23.66
CA ASP A 275 26.81 -5.86 -23.88
C ASP A 275 26.10 -5.17 -22.72
N LEU A 276 25.67 -5.92 -21.70
CA LEU A 276 24.94 -5.38 -20.56
C LEU A 276 25.85 -5.23 -19.34
N ALA A 277 25.61 -4.16 -18.59
CA ALA A 277 26.09 -3.97 -17.24
C ALA A 277 24.90 -3.81 -16.30
N VAL A 278 24.79 -4.67 -15.30
CA VAL A 278 23.59 -4.75 -14.46
C VAL A 278 23.87 -4.16 -13.08
N ILE A 279 22.98 -3.28 -12.63
CA ILE A 279 22.89 -2.82 -11.24
C ILE A 279 21.65 -3.48 -10.66
N ALA A 280 21.82 -4.33 -9.65
CA ALA A 280 20.73 -5.11 -9.10
C ALA A 280 20.68 -4.99 -7.56
N PRO A 281 19.91 -4.03 -7.01
CA PRO A 281 19.75 -3.87 -5.57
C PRO A 281 18.73 -4.89 -5.02
N ILE A 282 19.11 -6.16 -5.01
CA ILE A 282 18.22 -7.31 -4.76
C ILE A 282 18.81 -8.30 -3.74
N ASP A 283 19.85 -7.91 -3.01
CA ASP A 283 20.55 -8.79 -2.05
C ASP A 283 19.60 -9.36 -0.99
N TYR A 284 18.60 -8.58 -0.58
CA TYR A 284 17.56 -9.02 0.36
C TYR A 284 16.71 -10.20 -0.16
N LEU A 285 16.69 -10.48 -1.46
CA LEU A 285 16.03 -11.65 -2.06
C LEU A 285 16.98 -12.85 -2.24
N LEU A 286 18.27 -12.65 -2.01
CA LEU A 286 19.30 -13.69 -2.04
C LEU A 286 19.48 -14.37 -0.67
N ASP A 287 19.08 -13.73 0.43
CA ASP A 287 19.16 -14.33 1.77
C ASP A 287 18.14 -15.46 1.95
N ASP A 288 16.91 -15.30 1.43
CA ASP A 288 15.86 -16.35 1.42
C ASP A 288 16.26 -17.60 0.60
N ILE A 289 17.32 -17.48 -0.21
CA ILE A 289 17.82 -18.55 -1.09
C ILE A 289 18.81 -19.47 -0.35
N GLN A 290 19.46 -19.02 0.72
CA GLN A 290 20.42 -19.85 1.47
C GLN A 290 19.75 -20.81 2.46
N SER A 291 18.42 -20.70 2.63
CA SER A 291 17.60 -21.50 3.54
C SER A 291 16.87 -22.69 2.91
N ASP A 292 17.07 -22.94 1.61
CA ASP A 292 16.60 -24.12 0.86
C ASP A 292 17.80 -24.96 0.37
#